data_AF-A0A8W8M9G1-F1
#
_entry.id   AF-A0A8W8M9G1-F1
#
_cell.length_a   1.000
_cell.length_b   1.000
_cell.length_c   1.000
_cell.angle_alpha   90.00
_cell.angle_beta   90.00
_cell.angle_gamma   90.00
#
_symmetry.space_group_name_H-M   'P 1'
#
loop_
_entity.id
_entity.type
_entity.pdbx_description
1 polymer ?
#
loop_
_entity_poly.entity_id
_entity_poly.type
_entity_poly.pdbx_seq_one_letter_code
_entity_poly.pdbx_strand_id
1 'polypeptide(L)'
;SNLNFLSNDVVKKLQEIKSLAIDRGVPPLVFLTKIDEICELVRDDVSKVYNSKIVEDAVNKAADLFAIPRFHVLPVKNYEKESELLTSINILALTALRKSLMFADDFLENQCELKQEKMETLNKQD
;
A
#
# COMPACT_ATOMS: atom_id res chain seq x y z
N SER A 1 16.48 -0.12 -14.02
CA SER A 1 15.29 0.76 -13.90
C SER A 1 14.03 -0.10 -13.79
N ASN A 2 13.70 -0.67 -12.63
CA ASN A 2 12.84 -1.87 -12.56
C ASN A 2 11.33 -1.65 -12.35
N LEU A 3 10.84 -0.41 -12.41
CA LEU A 3 9.40 -0.12 -12.57
C LEU A 3 9.00 0.28 -14.00
N ASN A 4 9.88 0.06 -14.98
CA ASN A 4 9.56 0.24 -16.41
C ASN A 4 8.65 -0.87 -16.98
N PHE A 5 8.16 -1.79 -16.16
CA PHE A 5 7.32 -2.92 -16.59
C PHE A 5 5.83 -2.61 -16.69
N LEU A 6 5.34 -1.57 -16.00
CA LEU A 6 3.94 -1.17 -16.10
C LEU A 6 3.76 -0.34 -17.37
N SER A 7 2.91 -0.80 -18.29
CA SER A 7 2.54 0.01 -19.44
C SER A 7 1.81 1.26 -18.99
N ASN A 8 1.91 2.34 -19.79
CA ASN A 8 1.22 3.59 -19.51
C ASN A 8 -0.30 3.39 -19.33
N ASP A 9 -0.90 2.46 -20.07
CA ASP A 9 -2.32 2.11 -19.95
C ASP A 9 -2.67 1.51 -18.58
N VAL A 10 -1.80 0.64 -18.04
CA VAL A 10 -2.00 0.05 -16.71
C VAL A 10 -1.85 1.12 -15.64
N VAL A 11 -0.84 1.99 -15.75
CA VAL A 11 -0.63 3.12 -14.84
C VAL A 11 -1.86 4.02 -14.80
N LYS A 12 -2.39 4.39 -15.97
CA LYS A 12 -3.58 5.24 -16.08
C LYS A 12 -4.79 4.61 -15.40
N LYS A 13 -5.06 3.33 -15.63
CA LYS A 13 -6.16 2.60 -14.98
C LYS A 13 -6.02 2.56 -13.45
N LEU A 14 -4.80 2.32 -12.95
CA LEU A 14 -4.55 2.33 -11.51
C LEU A 14 -4.74 3.72 -10.90
N GLN A 15 -4.34 4.77 -11.60
CA GLN A 15 -4.60 6.15 -11.18
C GLN A 15 -6.09 6.48 -11.16
N GLU A 16 -6.86 6.02 -12.15
CA GLU A 16 -8.33 6.16 -12.18
C GLU A 16 -8.98 5.44 -11.00
N ILE A 17 -8.58 4.19 -10.71
CA ILE A 17 -9.07 3.44 -9.53
C ILE A 17 -8.74 4.17 -8.24
N LYS A 18 -7.51 4.69 -8.11
CA LYS A 18 -7.09 5.48 -6.95
C LYS A 18 -7.99 6.72 -6.77
N SER A 19 -8.22 7.49 -7.82
CA SER A 19 -9.09 8.67 -7.75
C SER A 19 -10.51 8.30 -7.33
N LEU A 20 -11.06 7.22 -7.92
CA LEU A 20 -12.38 6.70 -7.55
C LEU A 20 -12.48 6.23 -6.09
N ALA A 21 -11.39 5.73 -5.51
CA ALA A 21 -11.31 5.36 -4.11
C ALA A 21 -11.30 6.61 -3.21
N ILE A 22 -10.46 7.61 -3.54
CA ILE A 22 -10.36 8.88 -2.82
C ILE A 22 -11.70 9.63 -2.84
N ASP A 23 -12.39 9.67 -3.98
CA ASP A 23 -13.72 10.29 -4.11
C ASP A 23 -14.77 9.63 -3.20
N ARG A 24 -14.56 8.36 -2.84
CA ARG A 24 -15.38 7.60 -1.88
C ARG A 24 -14.84 7.67 -0.44
N GLY A 25 -13.83 8.49 -0.20
CA GLY A 25 -13.14 8.62 1.09
C GLY A 25 -12.25 7.43 1.44
N VAL A 26 -12.06 6.45 0.55
CA VAL A 26 -11.26 5.25 0.83
C VAL A 26 -9.77 5.57 0.62
N PRO A 27 -8.92 5.47 1.65
CA PRO A 27 -7.50 5.77 1.52
C PRO A 27 -6.78 4.70 0.70
N PRO A 28 -6.01 5.07 -0.34
CA PRO A 28 -5.31 4.09 -1.18
C PRO A 28 -4.08 3.54 -0.45
N LEU A 29 -3.86 2.23 -0.60
CA LEU A 29 -2.68 1.50 -0.11
C LEU A 29 -2.13 0.64 -1.26
N VAL A 30 -0.81 0.65 -1.46
CA VAL A 30 -0.15 -0.05 -2.55
C VAL A 30 0.74 -1.15 -1.99
N PHE A 31 0.50 -2.38 -2.41
CA PHE A 31 1.38 -3.51 -2.11
C PHE A 31 2.33 -3.72 -3.28
N LEU A 32 3.60 -3.40 -3.06
CA LEU A 32 4.65 -3.63 -4.04
C LEU A 32 5.16 -5.06 -3.87
N THR A 33 4.66 -5.97 -4.71
CA THR A 33 5.02 -7.40 -4.70
C THR A 33 6.26 -7.67 -5.57
N LYS A 34 6.76 -8.92 -5.54
CA LYS A 34 7.89 -9.40 -6.36
C LYS A 34 9.18 -8.56 -6.19
N ILE A 35 9.39 -8.03 -5.00
CA ILE A 35 10.59 -7.24 -4.64
C ILE A 35 11.88 -8.09 -4.69
N ASP A 36 11.76 -9.40 -4.55
CA ASP A 36 12.81 -10.39 -4.71
C ASP A 36 13.24 -10.59 -6.17
N GLU A 37 12.37 -10.32 -7.15
CA GLU A 37 12.74 -10.42 -8.56
C GLU A 37 13.58 -9.22 -9.01
N ILE A 38 13.42 -8.06 -8.38
CA ILE A 38 14.13 -6.83 -8.75
C ILE A 38 15.43 -6.62 -7.97
N CYS A 39 15.68 -7.38 -6.90
CA CYS A 39 16.83 -7.20 -6.02
C CYS A 39 17.39 -8.55 -5.54
N GLU A 40 18.61 -8.87 -5.98
CA GLU A 40 19.28 -10.14 -5.65
C GLU A 40 19.52 -10.30 -4.14
N LEU A 41 19.90 -9.22 -3.45
CA LEU A 41 20.06 -9.20 -1.99
C LEU A 41 18.78 -9.64 -1.26
N VAL A 42 17.61 -9.24 -1.78
CA VAL A 42 16.31 -9.57 -1.19
C VAL A 42 15.85 -10.96 -1.58
N ARG A 43 16.23 -11.42 -2.78
CA ARG A 43 16.02 -12.81 -3.22
C ARG A 43 16.73 -13.80 -2.32
N ASP A 44 17.96 -13.48 -1.93
CA ASP A 44 18.77 -14.33 -1.07
C ASP A 44 18.37 -14.19 0.41
N ASP A 45 18.02 -12.97 0.86
CA ASP A 45 17.57 -12.71 2.23
C ASP A 45 16.48 -11.61 2.26
N VAL A 46 15.23 -12.06 2.39
CA VAL A 46 14.04 -11.20 2.48
C VAL A 46 14.09 -10.25 3.68
N SER A 47 14.89 -10.53 4.72
CA SER A 47 15.04 -9.59 5.83
C SER A 47 15.71 -8.27 5.41
N LYS A 48 16.42 -8.25 4.26
CA LYS A 48 17.12 -7.07 3.74
C LYS A 48 16.24 -6.10 2.97
N VAL A 49 14.92 -6.35 2.87
CA VAL A 49 13.97 -5.52 2.11
C VAL A 49 14.09 -4.03 2.44
N TYR A 50 14.16 -3.67 3.72
CA TYR A 50 14.26 -2.26 4.14
C TYR A 50 15.69 -1.70 4.14
N ASN A 51 16.71 -2.53 3.87
CA ASN A 51 18.11 -2.11 3.73
C ASN A 51 18.55 -2.04 2.26
N SER A 52 17.72 -2.51 1.33
CA SER A 52 18.03 -2.51 -0.09
C SER A 52 17.69 -1.16 -0.73
N LYS A 53 18.71 -0.51 -1.29
CA LYS A 53 18.53 0.73 -2.07
C LYS A 53 17.64 0.51 -3.30
N ILE A 54 17.73 -0.65 -3.93
CA ILE A 54 16.91 -1.00 -5.11
C ILE A 54 15.42 -1.07 -4.72
N VAL A 55 15.11 -1.67 -3.57
CA VAL A 55 13.72 -1.71 -3.07
C VAL A 55 13.26 -0.32 -2.66
N GLU A 56 14.11 0.46 -1.98
CA GLU A 56 13.79 1.84 -1.62
C GLU A 56 13.41 2.68 -2.85
N ASP A 57 14.21 2.62 -3.91
CA ASP A 57 13.96 3.37 -5.14
C ASP A 57 12.69 2.89 -5.85
N ALA A 58 12.37 1.59 -5.78
CA ALA A 58 11.12 1.06 -6.30
C ALA A 58 9.90 1.56 -5.49
N VAL A 59 10.00 1.59 -4.17
CA VAL A 59 8.97 2.15 -3.28
C VAL A 59 8.74 3.63 -3.58
N ASN A 60 9.81 4.42 -3.72
CA ASN A 60 9.71 5.84 -4.04
C ASN A 60 9.08 6.07 -5.42
N LYS A 61 9.54 5.35 -6.45
CA LYS A 61 8.97 5.48 -7.80
C LYS A 61 7.50 5.05 -7.86
N ALA A 62 7.08 4.04 -7.09
CA ALA A 62 5.67 3.69 -6.99
C ALA A 62 4.86 4.81 -6.31
N ALA A 63 5.39 5.41 -5.23
CA ALA A 63 4.74 6.53 -4.56
C ALA A 63 4.55 7.73 -5.51
N ASP A 64 5.58 8.07 -6.28
CA ASP A 64 5.53 9.14 -7.28
C ASP A 64 4.54 8.82 -8.41
N LEU A 65 4.60 7.60 -8.94
CA LEU A 65 3.74 7.14 -10.04
C LEU A 65 2.25 7.19 -9.67
N PHE A 66 1.93 6.84 -8.43
CA PHE A 66 0.55 6.87 -7.92
C PHE A 66 0.21 8.19 -7.24
N ALA A 67 1.13 9.14 -7.11
CA ALA A 67 0.94 10.40 -6.39
C ALA A 67 0.31 10.17 -5.01
N ILE A 68 0.93 9.31 -4.21
CA ILE A 68 0.54 8.98 -2.83
C ILE A 68 1.75 9.12 -1.90
N PRO A 69 1.54 9.28 -0.57
CA PRO A 69 2.65 9.30 0.36
C PRO A 69 3.43 7.98 0.31
N ARG A 70 4.76 8.04 0.41
CA ARG A 70 5.64 6.86 0.44
C ARG A 70 5.21 5.81 1.48
N PHE A 71 4.68 6.26 2.62
CA PHE A 71 4.18 5.41 3.69
C PHE A 71 3.02 4.49 3.26
N HIS A 72 2.29 4.84 2.20
CA HIS A 72 1.21 4.04 1.64
C HIS A 72 1.71 2.93 0.70
N VAL A 73 3.02 2.87 0.42
CA VAL A 73 3.63 1.86 -0.44
C VAL A 73 4.37 0.86 0.44
N LEU A 74 3.87 -0.37 0.45
CA LEU A 74 4.36 -1.45 1.29
C LEU A 74 5.08 -2.50 0.44
N PRO A 75 6.41 -2.62 0.53
CA PRO A 75 7.12 -3.70 -0.13
C PRO A 75 6.80 -5.01 0.57
N VAL A 76 6.29 -5.97 -0.19
CA VAL A 76 5.94 -7.30 0.30
C VAL A 76 6.51 -8.36 -0.63
N LYS A 77 6.81 -9.53 -0.06
CA LYS A 77 7.08 -10.73 -0.83
C LYS A 77 5.95 -11.71 -0.59
N ASN A 78 5.41 -12.28 -1.66
CA ASN A 78 4.42 -13.35 -1.56
C ASN A 78 5.13 -14.71 -1.46
N TYR A 79 4.45 -15.67 -0.85
CA TYR A 79 4.82 -17.07 -0.97
C TYR A 79 4.53 -17.52 -2.40
N GLU A 80 5.56 -17.99 -3.11
CA GLU A 80 5.44 -18.44 -4.51
C GLU A 80 6.22 -19.73 -4.74
N LYS A 81 7.47 -19.80 -4.26
CA LYS A 81 8.40 -20.93 -4.51
C LYS A 81 8.87 -21.62 -3.24
N GLU A 82 8.51 -21.08 -2.08
CA GLU A 82 8.92 -21.59 -0.78
C GLU A 82 8.11 -22.83 -0.41
N SER A 83 8.79 -23.88 0.04
CA SER A 83 8.16 -25.10 0.55
C SER A 83 7.72 -24.98 2.01
N GLU A 84 8.29 -24.02 2.75
CA GLU A 84 8.05 -23.81 4.18
C GLU A 84 7.78 -22.34 4.48
N LEU A 85 7.21 -22.07 5.66
CA LEU A 85 7.00 -20.71 6.14
C LEU A 85 8.33 -20.06 6.50
N LEU A 86 8.57 -18.87 5.97
CA LEU A 86 9.75 -18.06 6.26
C LEU A 86 9.35 -16.86 7.13
N THR A 87 10.00 -16.72 8.28
CA THR A 87 9.72 -15.65 9.25
C THR A 87 9.82 -14.25 8.63
N SER A 88 10.80 -14.02 7.76
CA SER A 88 10.99 -12.74 7.07
C SER A 88 9.81 -12.39 6.15
N ILE A 89 9.30 -13.36 5.39
CA ILE A 89 8.11 -13.18 4.55
C ILE A 89 6.87 -12.91 5.42
N ASN A 90 6.71 -13.68 6.50
CA ASN A 90 5.60 -13.49 7.44
C ASN A 90 5.62 -12.10 8.09
N ILE A 91 6.79 -11.59 8.48
CA ILE A 91 6.92 -10.25 9.05
C ILE A 91 6.43 -9.19 8.05
N LEU A 92 6.79 -9.29 6.77
CA LEU A 92 6.32 -8.36 5.73
C LEU A 92 4.80 -8.47 5.54
N ALA A 93 4.27 -9.68 5.40
CA ALA A 93 2.83 -9.90 5.20
C ALA A 93 2.00 -9.39 6.39
N LEU A 94 2.40 -9.73 7.62
CA LEU A 94 1.71 -9.28 8.84
C LEU A 94 1.85 -7.78 9.05
N THR A 95 3.00 -7.19 8.69
CA THR A 95 3.17 -5.73 8.73
C THR A 95 2.23 -5.03 7.75
N ALA A 96 2.10 -5.56 6.52
CA ALA A 96 1.19 -5.03 5.53
C ALA A 96 -0.27 -5.17 5.98
N LEU A 97 -0.67 -6.33 6.50
CA LEU A 97 -2.01 -6.55 7.04
C LEU A 97 -2.33 -5.60 8.19
N ARG A 98 -1.41 -5.43 9.14
CA ARG A 98 -1.58 -4.47 10.25
C ARG A 98 -1.77 -3.04 9.73
N LYS A 99 -1.03 -2.63 8.70
CA LYS A 99 -1.20 -1.32 8.07
C LYS A 99 -2.54 -1.20 7.36
N SER A 100 -3.01 -2.23 6.69
CA SER A 100 -4.35 -2.24 6.08
C SER A 100 -5.47 -2.10 7.10
N LEU A 101 -5.37 -2.79 8.24
CA LEU A 101 -6.32 -2.67 9.34
C LEU A 101 -6.34 -1.25 9.90
N MET A 102 -5.16 -0.67 10.16
CA MET A 102 -5.04 0.72 10.61
C MET A 102 -5.73 1.70 9.65
N PHE A 103 -5.53 1.54 8.33
CA PHE A 103 -6.21 2.37 7.33
C PHE A 103 -7.73 2.16 7.28
N ALA A 104 -8.19 0.94 7.53
CA ALA A 104 -9.61 0.64 7.61
C ALA A 104 -10.25 1.26 8.87
N ASP A 105 -9.55 1.19 10.01
CA ASP A 105 -9.97 1.82 11.26
C ASP A 105 -10.04 3.34 11.09
N ASP A 106 -8.97 3.97 10.57
CA ASP A 106 -8.93 5.41 10.26
C ASP A 106 -10.10 5.81 9.35
N PHE A 107 -10.41 5.01 8.33
CA PHE A 107 -11.55 5.25 7.45
C PHE A 107 -12.89 5.21 8.21
N LEU A 108 -13.09 4.19 9.04
CA LEU A 108 -14.34 4.01 9.80
C LEU A 108 -14.53 5.10 10.86
N GLU A 109 -13.46 5.54 11.51
CA GLU A 109 -13.48 6.66 12.46
C GLU A 109 -13.93 7.95 11.79
N ASN A 110 -13.31 8.31 10.66
CA ASN A 110 -13.71 9.48 9.86
C ASN A 110 -15.20 9.40 9.43
N GLN A 111 -15.68 8.22 9.05
CA GLN A 111 -17.11 8.05 8.70
C GLN A 111 -18.04 8.21 9.91
N CYS A 112 -17.60 7.84 11.11
CA CYS A 112 -18.38 8.03 12.33
C CYS A 112 -18.48 9.51 12.71
N GLU A 113 -17.36 10.24 12.66
CA GLU A 113 -17.32 11.68 12.94
C GLU A 113 -18.24 12.47 11.99
N LEU A 114 -18.14 12.20 10.68
CA LEU A 114 -19.01 12.83 9.67
C LEU A 114 -20.51 12.57 9.91
N LYS A 115 -20.88 11.43 10.50
CA LYS A 115 -22.27 11.14 10.86
C LYS A 115 -22.72 11.91 12.10
N GLN A 116 -21.84 12.06 13.09
CA GLN A 116 -22.12 12.81 14.31
C GLN A 116 -22.31 14.30 14.00
N GLU A 117 -21.41 14.90 13.22
CA GLU A 117 -21.51 16.29 12.80
C GLU A 117 -22.82 16.57 12.04
N LYS A 118 -23.20 15.69 11.11
CA LYS A 118 -24.47 15.81 10.37
C LYS A 118 -25.67 15.77 11.30
N MET A 119 -25.69 14.86 12.26
CA MET A 119 -26.76 14.76 13.25
C MET A 119 -26.85 16.01 14.13
N GLU A 120 -25.71 16.56 14.56
CA GLU A 120 -25.67 17.81 15.33
C GLU A 120 -26.14 19.02 14.53
N THR A 121 -25.82 19.09 13.23
CA THR A 121 -26.31 20.17 12.36
C THR A 121 -27.81 20.09 12.13
N LEU A 122 -28.37 18.87 12.02
CA LEU A 122 -29.79 18.65 11.82
C LEU A 122 -30.58 19.05 13.07
N ASN A 123 -30.10 18.66 14.25
CA ASN A 123 -30.74 18.97 15.54
C ASN A 123 -30.66 20.46 15.93
N LYS A 124 -29.83 21.27 15.26
CA LYS A 124 -29.72 22.74 15.48
C LYS A 124 -30.61 23.55 14.53
N GLN A 125 -31.24 22.91 13.55
CA GLN A 125 -32.12 23.56 12.57
C GLN A 125 -33.61 23.44 12.90
N ASP A 126 -33.95 22.65 13.94
CA ASP A 126 -35.27 22.57 14.60
C ASP A 126 -35.29 23.41 15.89
#